data_AF-A0A3D0W9D8-F1
#
_entry.id   AF-A0A3D0W9D8-F1
#
_cell.length_a   1.000
_cell.length_b   1.000
_cell.length_c   1.000
_cell.angle_alpha   90.00
_cell.angle_beta   90.00
_cell.angle_gamma   90.00
#
_symmetry.space_group_name_H-M   'P 1'
#
loop_
_entity.id
_entity.type
_entity.pdbx_description
1 polymer ?
#
loop_
_entity_poly.entity_id
_entity_poly.type
_entity_poly.pdbx_seq_one_letter_code
_entity_poly.pdbx_strand_id
1 'polypeptide(L)'
;MGEAASPTRYADRRQRLETYFDRTAAKAWEALTSDAPVSGIRATVRAGRDRMRGTLLGWLPEDLRGARLLDAGCGTGALALQAALRGAEVVAIDLSPTLVKLAAERMAAEHP
;
A
#
# COMPACT_ATOMS: atom_id res chain seq x y z
N MET A 1 20.76 9.14 -24.59
CA MET A 1 20.76 7.66 -24.74
C MET A 1 20.71 7.09 -23.32
N GLY A 2 19.52 6.68 -22.88
CA GLY A 2 19.26 6.33 -21.48
C GLY A 2 19.84 4.96 -21.12
N GLU A 3 20.59 4.91 -20.02
CA GLU A 3 21.20 3.70 -19.48
C GLU A 3 20.09 2.78 -18.95
N ALA A 4 19.77 1.72 -19.70
CA ALA A 4 18.87 0.66 -19.23
C ALA A 4 19.48 0.03 -17.98
N ALA A 5 18.71 -0.02 -16.88
CA ALA A 5 19.15 -0.60 -15.63
C ALA A 5 19.64 -2.05 -15.85
N SER A 6 20.94 -2.29 -15.64
CA SER A 6 21.52 -3.63 -15.75
C SER A 6 20.78 -4.61 -14.81
N PRO A 7 20.37 -5.81 -15.28
CA PRO A 7 19.48 -6.71 -14.56
C PRO A 7 19.96 -7.09 -13.14
N THR A 8 21.27 -7.09 -12.91
CA THR A 8 21.91 -7.29 -11.59
C THR A 8 21.55 -6.18 -10.60
N ARG A 9 21.58 -4.91 -11.04
CA ARG A 9 21.31 -3.75 -10.18
C ARG A 9 19.84 -3.67 -9.75
N TYR A 10 18.92 -4.08 -10.62
CA TYR A 10 17.50 -4.17 -10.30
C TYR A 10 17.25 -5.30 -9.29
N ALA A 11 17.79 -6.49 -9.54
CA ALA A 11 17.62 -7.63 -8.64
C ALA A 11 18.13 -7.35 -7.22
N ASP A 12 19.33 -6.77 -7.11
CA ASP A 12 19.92 -6.42 -5.82
C ASP A 12 19.13 -5.33 -5.09
N ARG A 13 18.56 -4.38 -5.83
CA ARG A 13 17.72 -3.32 -5.23
C ARG A 13 16.40 -3.89 -4.74
N ARG A 14 15.77 -4.74 -5.55
CA ARG A 14 14.51 -5.42 -5.20
C ARG A 14 14.68 -6.26 -3.95
N GLN A 15 15.71 -7.12 -3.91
CA GLN A 15 15.97 -7.98 -2.76
C GLN A 15 16.23 -7.18 -1.48
N ARG A 16 16.95 -6.05 -1.57
CA ARG A 16 17.15 -5.15 -0.42
C ARG A 16 15.85 -4.53 0.08
N LEU A 17 14.97 -4.09 -0.83
CA LEU A 17 13.67 -3.52 -0.47
C LEU A 17 12.78 -4.58 0.18
N GLU A 18 12.65 -5.75 -0.46
CA GLU A 18 11.92 -6.90 0.08
C GLU A 18 12.38 -7.25 1.50
N THR A 19 13.69 -7.42 1.70
CA THR A 19 14.26 -7.73 3.02
C THR A 19 13.98 -6.65 4.06
N TYR A 20 14.08 -5.37 3.68
CA TYR A 20 13.81 -4.24 4.57
C TYR A 20 12.35 -4.25 5.03
N PHE A 21 11.41 -4.42 4.09
CA PHE A 21 9.99 -4.41 4.39
C PHE A 21 9.53 -5.65 5.16
N ASP A 22 10.10 -6.82 4.88
CA ASP A 22 9.72 -8.06 5.58
C ASP A 22 10.28 -8.19 6.99
N ARG A 23 11.55 -7.83 7.22
CA ARG A 23 12.20 -8.12 8.51
C ARG A 23 12.14 -6.95 9.50
N THR A 24 12.49 -5.76 9.04
CA THR A 24 12.76 -4.63 9.95
C THR A 24 11.61 -3.64 9.98
N ALA A 25 10.94 -3.44 8.85
CA ALA A 25 9.96 -2.38 8.71
C ALA A 25 8.51 -2.86 8.90
N ALA A 26 8.17 -4.15 8.72
CA ALA A 26 6.80 -4.66 8.80
C ALA A 26 6.02 -4.17 10.02
N LYS A 27 6.54 -4.40 11.23
CA LYS A 27 5.88 -3.94 12.49
C LYS A 27 5.79 -2.42 12.59
N ALA A 28 6.80 -1.70 12.12
CA ALA A 28 6.77 -0.24 12.11
C ALA A 28 5.73 0.28 11.11
N TRP A 29 5.58 -0.38 9.96
CA TRP A 29 4.58 -0.07 8.94
C TRP A 29 3.17 -0.43 9.40
N GLU A 30 2.98 -1.59 10.01
CA GLU A 30 1.71 -1.98 10.63
C GLU A 30 1.27 -0.95 11.68
N ALA A 31 2.17 -0.55 12.58
CA ALA A 31 1.89 0.52 13.54
C ALA A 31 1.62 1.86 12.83
N LEU A 32 2.37 2.22 11.80
CA LEU A 32 2.19 3.46 11.04
C LEU A 32 0.86 3.51 10.27
N THR A 33 0.34 2.37 9.81
CA THR A 33 -0.89 2.28 9.02
C THR A 33 -2.09 1.77 9.83
N SER A 34 -1.96 1.68 11.15
CA SER A 34 -3.05 1.41 12.11
C SER A 34 -3.27 2.63 13.00
N ASP A 35 -4.24 2.55 13.92
CA ASP A 35 -4.51 3.61 14.90
C ASP A 35 -3.58 3.61 16.11
N ALA A 36 -2.60 2.70 16.16
CA ALA A 36 -1.63 2.63 17.25
C ALA A 36 -0.90 3.98 17.44
N PRO A 37 -0.60 4.39 18.69
CA PRO A 37 0.13 5.63 18.94
C PRO A 37 1.55 5.55 18.36
N VAL A 38 1.98 6.64 17.73
CA VAL A 38 3.31 6.77 17.12
C VAL A 38 3.94 8.10 17.51
N SER A 39 5.26 8.24 17.32
CA SER A 39 5.97 9.48 17.59
C SER A 39 5.43 10.66 16.76
N GLY A 40 5.67 11.90 17.20
CA GLY A 40 5.11 13.09 16.53
C GLY A 40 5.40 13.18 15.03
N ILE A 41 6.63 12.91 14.60
CA ILE A 41 6.98 12.88 13.16
C ILE A 41 6.17 11.81 12.42
N ARG A 42 6.03 10.62 13.02
CA ARG A 42 5.26 9.51 12.45
C ARG A 42 3.77 9.82 12.35
N ALA A 43 3.21 10.55 13.31
CA ALA A 43 1.84 11.03 13.26
C ALA A 43 1.63 12.01 12.08
N THR A 44 2.56 12.95 11.88
CA THR A 44 2.53 13.85 10.71
C THR A 44 2.62 13.09 9.38
N VAL A 45 3.47 12.06 9.30
CA VAL A 45 3.56 11.18 8.13
C VAL A 45 2.24 10.43 7.89
N ARG A 46 1.62 9.85 8.93
CA ARG A 46 0.32 9.18 8.82
C ARG A 46 -0.75 10.12 8.28
N ALA A 47 -0.91 11.29 8.89
CA ALA A 47 -1.86 12.29 8.44
C ALA A 47 -1.61 12.74 6.99
N GLY A 48 -0.34 12.85 6.58
CA GLY A 48 0.02 13.12 5.18
C GLY A 48 -0.43 12.01 4.22
N ARG A 49 -0.25 10.74 4.60
CA ARG A 49 -0.71 9.59 3.81
C ARG A 49 -2.23 9.52 3.71
N ASP A 50 -2.94 9.87 4.77
CA ASP A 50 -4.40 9.93 4.76
C ASP A 50 -4.92 11.01 3.81
N ARG A 51 -4.32 12.20 3.85
CA ARG A 51 -4.63 13.28 2.89
C ARG A 51 -4.32 12.88 1.45
N MET A 52 -3.18 12.24 1.22
CA MET A 52 -2.80 11.74 -0.11
C MET A 52 -3.83 10.73 -0.62
N ARG A 53 -4.22 9.76 0.21
CA ARG A 53 -5.26 8.77 -0.14
C ARG A 53 -6.59 9.44 -0.47
N GLY A 54 -7.05 10.37 0.37
CA GLY A 54 -8.28 11.14 0.12
C GLY A 54 -8.23 11.94 -1.19
N THR A 55 -7.07 12.52 -1.52
CA THR A 55 -6.88 13.24 -2.79
C THR A 55 -6.99 12.30 -4.00
N LEU A 56 -6.30 11.15 -3.94
CA LEU A 56 -6.35 10.15 -5.02
C LEU A 56 -7.77 9.60 -5.22
N LEU A 57 -8.48 9.28 -4.14
CA LEU A 57 -9.87 8.83 -4.19
C LEU A 57 -10.81 9.93 -4.70
N GLY A 58 -10.54 11.19 -4.38
CA GLY A 58 -11.33 12.33 -4.86
C GLY A 58 -11.19 12.60 -6.37
N TRP A 59 -10.18 12.04 -7.03
CA TRP A 59 -10.06 12.08 -8.49
C TRP A 59 -10.87 10.97 -9.18
N LEU A 60 -11.31 9.97 -8.42
CA LEU A 60 -12.09 8.84 -8.92
C LEU A 60 -13.59 9.08 -8.66
N PRO A 61 -14.47 8.48 -9.47
CA PRO A 61 -15.90 8.43 -9.14
C PRO A 61 -16.15 7.82 -7.75
N GLU A 62 -17.24 8.24 -7.11
CA GLU A 62 -17.70 7.63 -5.85
C GLU A 62 -18.24 6.20 -6.07
N ASP A 63 -18.80 5.91 -7.24
CA ASP A 63 -19.22 4.56 -7.66
C ASP A 63 -18.24 4.02 -8.72
N LEU A 64 -17.53 2.96 -8.35
CA LEU A 64 -16.53 2.30 -9.18
C LEU A 64 -17.00 0.93 -9.69
N ARG A 65 -18.30 0.60 -9.61
CA ARG A 65 -18.82 -0.66 -10.14
C ARG A 65 -18.47 -0.84 -11.62
N GLY A 66 -17.88 -1.99 -11.94
CA GLY A 66 -17.41 -2.32 -13.30
C GLY A 66 -16.05 -1.72 -13.67
N ALA A 67 -15.44 -0.90 -12.80
CA ALA A 67 -14.06 -0.45 -12.98
C ALA A 67 -13.07 -1.52 -12.51
N ARG A 68 -11.91 -1.57 -13.17
CA ARG A 68 -10.78 -2.41 -12.77
C ARG A 68 -9.63 -1.50 -12.33
N LEU A 69 -9.09 -1.73 -11.13
CA LEU A 69 -8.05 -0.89 -10.53
C LEU A 69 -6.82 -1.72 -10.16
N LEU A 70 -5.63 -1.21 -10.49
CA LEU A 70 -4.35 -1.75 -10.04
C LEU A 70 -3.76 -0.82 -8.97
N ASP A 71 -3.55 -1.33 -7.77
CA ASP A 71 -2.81 -0.66 -6.70
C ASP A 71 -1.40 -1.25 -6.60
N ALA A 72 -0.43 -0.59 -7.25
CA ALA A 72 0.96 -1.05 -7.32
C ALA A 72 1.82 -0.43 -6.22
N GLY A 73 2.28 -1.25 -5.29
CA GLY A 73 2.87 -0.81 -4.02
C GLY A 73 1.80 -0.53 -2.98
N CYS A 74 0.84 -1.44 -2.85
CA CYS A 74 -0.37 -1.24 -2.05
C CYS A 74 -0.11 -1.15 -0.54
N GLY A 75 1.08 -1.56 -0.08
CA GLY A 75 1.42 -1.65 1.33
C GLY A 75 0.39 -2.47 2.08
N THR A 76 -0.26 -1.87 3.08
CA THR A 76 -1.30 -2.54 3.88
C THR A 76 -2.71 -2.45 3.29
N GLY A 77 -2.83 -2.15 1.99
CA GLY A 77 -4.10 -2.18 1.25
C GLY A 77 -5.06 -1.03 1.50
N ALA A 78 -4.63 0.07 2.12
CA ALA A 78 -5.54 1.15 2.54
C ALA A 78 -6.27 1.84 1.36
N LEU A 79 -5.60 2.02 0.22
CA LEU A 79 -6.24 2.58 -0.97
C LEU A 79 -7.12 1.52 -1.67
N ALA A 80 -6.55 0.32 -1.88
CA ALA A 80 -7.26 -0.83 -2.44
C ALA A 80 -8.60 -1.11 -1.76
N LEU A 81 -8.65 -1.10 -0.42
CA LEU A 81 -9.88 -1.32 0.35
C LEU A 81 -10.94 -0.26 0.05
N GLN A 82 -10.57 1.01 0.05
CA GLN A 82 -11.52 2.09 -0.21
C GLN A 82 -12.04 2.06 -1.65
N ALA A 83 -11.19 1.71 -2.61
CA ALA A 83 -11.62 1.51 -4.00
C ALA A 83 -12.57 0.30 -4.14
N ALA A 84 -12.28 -0.81 -3.45
CA ALA A 84 -13.14 -1.98 -3.43
C ALA A 84 -14.51 -1.70 -2.78
N LEU A 85 -14.54 -0.96 -1.67
CA LEU A 85 -15.79 -0.51 -1.01
C LEU A 85 -16.64 0.38 -1.92
N ARG A 86 -16.03 1.09 -2.88
CA ARG A 86 -16.73 1.83 -3.94
C ARG A 86 -17.19 0.95 -5.11
N GLY A 87 -16.89 -0.35 -5.09
CA GLY A 87 -17.33 -1.33 -6.09
C GLY A 87 -16.32 -1.67 -7.18
N ALA A 88 -15.07 -1.21 -7.10
CA ALA A 88 -14.04 -1.56 -8.07
C ALA A 88 -13.60 -3.03 -7.93
N GLU A 89 -13.26 -3.67 -9.05
CA GLU A 89 -12.45 -4.90 -9.06
C GLU A 89 -10.98 -4.51 -8.90
N VAL A 90 -10.40 -4.78 -7.72
CA VAL A 90 -9.05 -4.32 -7.37
C VAL A 90 -8.04 -5.46 -7.42
N VAL A 91 -6.95 -5.23 -8.14
CA VAL A 91 -5.71 -6.01 -8.02
C VAL A 91 -4.72 -5.17 -7.24
N ALA A 92 -4.32 -5.64 -6.06
CA ALA A 92 -3.36 -4.95 -5.20
C ALA A 92 -2.07 -5.78 -5.12
N ILE A 93 -0.92 -5.15 -5.38
CA ILE A 93 0.38 -5.81 -5.36
C ILE A 93 1.35 -5.03 -4.49
N ASP A 94 2.17 -5.76 -3.74
CA ASP A 94 3.33 -5.21 -3.04
C ASP A 94 4.49 -6.20 -3.15
N LEU A 95 5.71 -5.68 -3.03
CA LEU A 95 6.90 -6.51 -3.03
C LEU A 95 7.04 -7.30 -1.72
N SER A 96 6.50 -6.79 -0.60
CA SER A 96 6.58 -7.45 0.70
C SER A 96 5.42 -8.43 0.90
N PRO A 97 5.68 -9.75 0.99
CA PRO A 97 4.66 -10.74 1.33
C PRO A 97 3.99 -10.45 2.68
N THR A 98 4.73 -9.89 3.63
CA THR A 98 4.18 -9.52 4.94
C THR A 98 3.12 -8.43 4.84
N LEU A 99 3.36 -7.39 4.03
CA LEU A 99 2.39 -6.31 3.82
C LEU A 99 1.17 -6.80 3.03
N VAL A 100 1.38 -7.65 2.01
CA VAL A 100 0.28 -8.28 1.25
C VAL A 100 -0.61 -9.10 2.17
N LYS A 101 -0.04 -9.88 3.09
CA LYS A 101 -0.82 -10.65 4.07
C LYS A 101 -1.67 -9.75 4.96
N LEU A 102 -1.08 -8.68 5.51
CA LEU A 102 -1.80 -7.73 6.34
C LEU A 102 -2.91 -7.00 5.56
N ALA A 103 -2.66 -6.66 4.30
CA ALA A 103 -3.68 -6.08 3.41
C ALA A 103 -4.87 -7.04 3.25
N ALA A 104 -4.60 -8.33 2.98
CA ALA A 104 -5.65 -9.34 2.85
C ALA A 104 -6.45 -9.53 4.15
N GLU A 105 -5.79 -9.55 5.31
CA GLU A 105 -6.45 -9.64 6.62
C GLU A 105 -7.39 -8.45 6.87
N ARG A 106 -6.96 -7.22 6.53
CA ARG A 106 -7.80 -6.02 6.65
C ARG A 106 -8.96 -6.01 5.67
N MET A 107 -8.71 -6.41 4.42
CA MET A 107 -9.77 -6.56 3.41
C MET A 107 -10.87 -7.50 3.92
N ALA A 108 -10.51 -8.67 4.45
CA ALA A 108 -11.47 -9.64 4.96
C ALA A 108 -12.25 -9.12 6.18
N ALA A 109 -11.64 -8.27 7.00
CA ALA A 109 -12.29 -7.71 8.20
C ALA A 109 -13.29 -6.58 7.87
N GLU A 110 -12.98 -5.76 6.86
CA GLU A 110 -13.74 -4.52 6.55
C GLU A 110 -14.62 -4.63 5.29
N HIS A 111 -14.38 -5.64 4.44
CA HIS A 111 -15.13 -5.89 3.20
C HIS A 111 -15.42 -7.40 3.07
N PRO A 112 -16.38 -7.95 3.83
CA PRO A 112 -16.73 -9.38 3.78
C PRO A 112 -17.32 -9.82 2.44
#